data_AF-A0A1H6JI80-F1
#
_entry.id   AF-A0A1H6JI80-F1
#
_cell.length_a   1.000
_cell.length_b   1.000
_cell.length_c   1.000
_cell.angle_alpha   90.00
_cell.angle_beta   90.00
_cell.angle_gamma   90.00
#
_symmetry.space_group_name_H-M   'P 1'
#
loop_
_entity.id
_entity.type
_entity.pdbx_description
1 polymer ?
#
loop_
_entity_poly.entity_id
_entity_poly.type
_entity_poly.pdbx_seq_one_letter_code
_entity_poly.pdbx_strand_id
1 'polypeptide(L)'
;MNRTRIRHQLFLDPDLSARLETLAAKPGVSKSTILADALAAWLNRRGSQELDERFGLRLHRISDQLDRIERDGQVLLESLALFVRYQLTVTAPLPEPDKAARAVGQERFQKFIDQVGRQIAARRRTLSGDQEGDPS
;
A
#
# COMPACT_ATOMS: atom_id res chain seq x y z
N MET A 1 18.75 17.38 35.07
CA MET A 1 17.54 18.19 34.77
C MET A 1 16.47 17.85 35.80
N ASN A 2 16.09 18.80 36.66
CA ASN A 2 15.02 18.57 37.65
C ASN A 2 13.68 18.49 36.92
N ARG A 3 13.04 17.32 36.96
CA ARG A 3 11.74 17.09 36.35
C ARG A 3 10.68 17.69 37.27
N THR A 4 10.09 18.82 36.87
CA THR A 4 9.00 19.47 37.61
C THR A 4 7.84 18.48 37.78
N ARG A 5 7.48 18.16 39.02
CA ARG A 5 6.33 17.29 39.34
C ARG A 5 5.20 18.13 39.91
N ILE A 6 4.02 18.04 39.28
CA ILE A 6 2.79 18.69 39.74
C ILE A 6 2.02 17.67 40.60
N ARG A 7 1.65 18.07 41.82
CA ARG A 7 0.87 17.21 42.72
C ARG A 7 -0.62 17.34 42.39
N HIS A 8 -1.26 16.20 42.17
CA HIS A 8 -2.72 16.12 42.04
C HIS A 8 -3.30 15.35 43.24
N GLN A 9 -4.39 15.85 43.82
CA GLN A 9 -5.20 15.11 44.78
C GLN A 9 -6.40 14.51 44.04
N LEU A 10 -6.57 13.20 44.14
CA LEU A 10 -7.56 12.43 43.41
C LEU A 10 -8.21 11.47 44.40
N PHE A 11 -9.51 11.21 44.22
CA PHE A 11 -10.21 10.17 44.94
C PHE A 11 -10.31 8.94 44.02
N LEU A 12 -10.13 7.75 44.61
CA LEU A 12 -10.30 6.46 43.94
C LEU A 12 -11.41 5.71 44.65
N ASP A 13 -12.23 4.99 43.89
CA ASP A 13 -13.19 4.06 44.46
C ASP A 13 -12.47 2.99 45.30
N PRO A 14 -13.10 2.46 46.37
CA PRO A 14 -12.45 1.52 47.28
C PRO A 14 -11.85 0.29 46.58
N ASP A 15 -12.57 -0.28 45.62
CA ASP A 15 -12.10 -1.45 44.83
C ASP A 15 -10.86 -1.10 44.00
N LEU A 16 -10.87 0.05 43.34
CA LEU A 16 -9.75 0.50 42.52
C LEU A 16 -8.52 0.85 43.37
N SER A 17 -8.73 1.42 44.56
CA SER A 17 -7.69 1.67 45.54
C SER A 17 -7.03 0.36 45.98
N ALA A 18 -7.81 -0.66 46.33
CA ALA A 18 -7.28 -1.97 46.73
C ALA A 18 -6.44 -2.64 45.63
N ARG A 19 -6.88 -2.51 44.37
CA ARG A 19 -6.10 -2.99 43.21
C ARG A 19 -4.79 -2.24 43.05
N LEU A 20 -4.80 -0.91 43.24
CA LEU A 20 -3.59 -0.09 43.18
C LEU A 20 -2.61 -0.43 44.30
N GLU A 21 -3.08 -0.67 45.53
CA GLU A 21 -2.26 -1.15 46.64
C GLU A 21 -1.58 -2.47 46.29
N THR A 22 -2.34 -3.42 45.74
CA THR A 22 -1.83 -4.73 45.32
C THR A 22 -0.73 -4.59 44.26
N LEU A 23 -0.89 -3.68 43.30
CA LEU A 23 0.12 -3.42 42.27
C LEU A 23 1.37 -2.74 42.83
N ALA A 24 1.20 -1.83 43.78
CA ALA A 24 2.28 -1.10 44.43
C ALA A 24 3.01 -1.90 45.51
N ALA A 25 2.49 -3.06 45.92
CA ALA A 25 3.17 -3.95 46.86
C ALA A 25 4.48 -4.55 46.30
N LYS A 26 4.71 -4.44 44.98
CA LYS A 26 5.93 -4.90 44.33
C LYS A 26 7.12 -3.96 44.64
N PRO A 27 8.31 -4.50 44.96
CA PRO A 27 9.50 -3.68 45.20
C PRO A 27 9.83 -2.78 44.01
N GLY A 28 10.15 -1.51 44.28
CA GLY A 28 10.60 -0.55 43.27
C GLY A 28 9.49 0.16 42.48
N VAL A 29 8.21 -0.12 42.77
CA VAL A 29 7.09 0.51 42.05
C VAL A 29 6.28 1.38 43.01
N SER A 30 6.16 2.68 42.68
CA SER A 30 5.32 3.60 43.46
C SER A 30 3.93 3.74 42.85
N LYS A 31 2.91 3.97 43.69
CA LYS A 31 1.54 4.30 43.23
C LYS A 31 1.51 5.46 42.24
N SER A 32 2.34 6.48 42.49
CA SER A 32 2.46 7.64 41.61
C SER A 32 3.01 7.25 40.23
N THR A 33 3.94 6.31 40.16
CA THR A 33 4.49 5.80 38.90
C THR A 33 3.42 5.01 38.13
N ILE A 34 2.72 4.10 38.82
CA ILE A 34 1.63 3.31 38.21
C ILE A 34 0.55 4.22 37.63
N LEU A 35 0.11 5.23 38.40
CA LEU A 35 -0.92 6.16 37.95
C LEU A 35 -0.45 7.02 36.77
N ALA A 36 0.81 7.50 36.80
CA ALA A 36 1.37 8.27 35.70
C ALA A 36 1.46 7.44 34.41
N ASP A 37 1.93 6.20 34.50
CA ASP A 37 2.05 5.28 33.36
C ASP A 37 0.68 4.89 32.82
N ALA A 38 -0.28 4.61 33.70
CA ALA A 38 -1.66 4.29 33.31
C ALA A 38 -2.32 5.48 32.59
N LEU A 39 -2.15 6.70 33.10
CA LEU A 39 -2.66 7.92 32.48
C LEU A 39 -2.01 8.18 31.12
N ALA A 40 -0.69 8.06 31.02
CA ALA A 40 0.04 8.20 29.76
C ALA A 40 -0.44 7.16 28.73
N ALA A 41 -0.56 5.90 29.13
CA ALA A 41 -1.06 4.83 28.26
C ALA A 41 -2.51 5.09 27.80
N TRP A 42 -3.36 5.60 28.69
CA TRP A 42 -4.75 5.94 28.34
C TRP A 42 -4.84 7.15 27.39
N LEU A 43 -4.05 8.20 27.61
CA LEU A 43 -3.99 9.36 26.72
C LEU A 43 -3.46 8.96 25.34
N ASN A 44 -2.40 8.14 25.29
CA ASN A 44 -1.84 7.64 24.03
C ASN A 44 -2.83 6.73 23.28
N ARG A 45 -3.52 5.82 23.99
CA ARG A 45 -4.56 4.98 23.39
C ARG A 45 -5.70 5.81 22.82
N ARG A 46 -6.18 6.83 23.55
CA ARG A 46 -7.21 7.73 23.02
C ARG A 46 -6.72 8.47 21.78
N GLY A 47 -5.49 8.97 21.79
CA GLY A 47 -4.91 9.64 20.62
C GLY A 47 -4.87 8.72 19.39
N SER A 48 -4.46 7.46 19.57
CA SER A 48 -4.48 6.46 18.48
C SER A 48 -5.90 6.17 18.00
N GLN A 49 -6.85 5.98 18.91
CA GLN A 49 -8.25 5.74 18.56
C GLN A 49 -8.86 6.92 17.81
N GLU A 50 -8.58 8.15 18.23
CA GLU A 50 -9.06 9.36 17.55
C GLU A 50 -8.47 9.50 16.14
N LEU A 51 -7.19 9.12 15.95
CA LEU A 51 -6.57 9.08 14.63
C LEU A 51 -7.18 7.99 13.75
N ASP A 52 -7.37 6.78 14.29
CA ASP A 52 -7.99 5.67 13.57
C ASP A 52 -9.44 5.99 13.19
N GLU A 53 -10.21 6.61 14.07
CA GLU A 53 -11.58 7.07 13.77
C GLU A 53 -11.59 8.16 12.69
N ARG A 54 -10.68 9.14 12.77
CA ARG A 54 -10.60 10.24 11.80
C ARG A 54 -10.11 9.79 10.43
N PHE A 55 -9.15 8.87 10.37
CA PHE A 55 -8.43 8.55 9.15
C PHE A 55 -8.66 7.14 8.62
N GLY A 56 -9.11 6.19 9.46
CA GLY A 56 -9.28 4.78 9.10
C GLY A 56 -10.23 4.58 7.92
N LEU A 57 -11.41 5.22 7.94
CA LEU A 57 -12.37 5.15 6.82
C LEU A 57 -11.80 5.72 5.52
N ARG A 58 -11.03 6.81 5.61
CA ARG A 58 -10.41 7.42 4.44
C ARG A 58 -9.31 6.54 3.88
N LEU A 59 -8.46 5.96 4.74
CA LEU A 59 -7.39 5.08 4.33
C LEU A 59 -7.94 3.81 3.69
N HIS A 60 -8.98 3.22 4.29
CA HIS A 60 -9.66 2.06 3.73
C HIS A 60 -10.22 2.36 2.33
N ARG A 61 -10.89 3.50 2.15
CA ARG A 61 -11.36 3.93 0.82
C ARG A 61 -10.23 4.09 -0.20
N ILE A 62 -9.07 4.62 0.22
CA ILE A 62 -7.90 4.74 -0.66
C ILE A 62 -7.39 3.35 -1.06
N SER A 63 -7.30 2.42 -0.13
CA SER A 63 -6.94 1.03 -0.43
C SER A 63 -7.91 0.40 -1.44
N ASP A 64 -9.22 0.54 -1.24
CA ASP A 64 -10.22 0.00 -2.17
C ASP A 64 -10.10 0.63 -3.57
N GLN A 65 -9.78 1.92 -3.64
CA GLN A 65 -9.54 2.63 -4.90
C GLN A 65 -8.28 2.11 -5.60
N LEU A 66 -7.20 1.84 -4.86
CA LEU A 66 -5.97 1.26 -5.41
C LEU A 66 -6.22 -0.14 -5.96
N ASP A 67 -6.92 -0.99 -5.22
CA ASP A 67 -7.28 -2.35 -5.67
C ASP A 67 -8.17 -2.33 -6.91
N ARG A 68 -9.02 -1.30 -7.05
CA ARG A 68 -9.81 -1.10 -8.27
C ARG A 68 -8.93 -0.66 -9.44
N ILE A 69 -8.03 0.29 -9.24
CA ILE A 69 -7.10 0.75 -10.27
C ILE A 69 -6.20 -0.39 -10.76
N GLU A 70 -5.75 -1.26 -9.85
CA GLU A 70 -4.95 -2.42 -10.22
C GLU A 70 -5.75 -3.37 -11.12
N ARG A 71 -6.99 -3.71 -10.74
CA ARG A 71 -7.88 -4.54 -11.55
C ARG A 71 -8.18 -3.92 -12.91
N ASP A 72 -8.52 -2.63 -12.94
CA ASP A 72 -8.77 -1.90 -14.18
C ASP A 72 -7.51 -1.90 -15.08
N GLY A 73 -6.33 -1.77 -14.47
CA GLY A 73 -5.03 -1.86 -15.16
C GLY A 73 -4.77 -3.24 -15.77
N GLN A 74 -5.10 -4.32 -15.06
CA GLN A 74 -5.01 -5.69 -15.59
C GLN A 74 -5.94 -5.88 -16.79
N VAL A 75 -7.20 -5.44 -16.69
CA VAL A 75 -8.17 -5.50 -17.80
C VAL A 75 -7.69 -4.70 -19.01
N LEU A 76 -7.12 -3.50 -18.80
CA LEU A 76 -6.54 -2.69 -19.86
C LEU A 76 -5.35 -3.38 -20.52
N LEU A 77 -4.47 -4.02 -19.75
CA LEU A 77 -3.33 -4.75 -20.28
C LEU A 77 -3.77 -5.95 -21.12
N GLU A 78 -4.74 -6.73 -20.63
CA GLU A 78 -5.33 -7.84 -21.37
C GLU A 78 -6.00 -7.36 -22.66
N SER A 79 -6.78 -6.28 -22.59
CA SER A 79 -7.47 -5.70 -23.74
C SER A 79 -6.49 -5.16 -24.78
N LEU A 80 -5.42 -4.49 -24.35
CA LEU A 80 -4.36 -4.00 -25.23
C LEU A 80 -3.62 -5.16 -25.89
N ALA A 81 -3.31 -6.20 -25.12
CA ALA A 81 -2.68 -7.41 -25.63
C ALA A 81 -3.55 -8.07 -26.71
N LEU A 82 -4.85 -8.22 -26.46
CA LEU A 82 -5.82 -8.71 -27.44
C LEU A 82 -5.91 -7.82 -28.68
N PHE A 83 -5.92 -6.49 -28.50
CA PHE A 83 -5.94 -5.53 -29.60
C PHE A 83 -4.68 -5.60 -30.45
N VAL A 84 -3.48 -5.63 -29.85
CA VAL A 84 -2.21 -5.76 -30.56
C VAL A 84 -2.16 -7.09 -31.31
N ARG A 85 -2.59 -8.20 -30.67
CA ARG A 85 -2.69 -9.50 -31.35
C ARG A 85 -3.64 -9.43 -32.55
N TYR A 86 -4.82 -8.83 -32.38
CA TYR A 86 -5.78 -8.65 -33.46
C TYR A 86 -5.18 -7.83 -34.61
N GLN A 87 -4.55 -6.69 -34.32
CA GLN A 87 -3.88 -5.88 -35.35
C GLN A 87 -2.81 -6.71 -36.07
N LEU A 88 -1.86 -7.30 -35.34
CA LEU A 88 -0.79 -8.11 -35.95
C LEU A 88 -1.30 -9.33 -36.74
N THR A 89 -2.54 -9.77 -36.52
CA THR A 89 -3.18 -10.87 -37.25
C THR A 89 -4.00 -10.38 -38.46
N VAL A 90 -4.61 -9.20 -38.37
CA VAL A 90 -5.60 -8.69 -39.34
C VAL A 90 -5.03 -7.64 -40.30
N THR A 91 -3.99 -6.88 -39.94
CA THR A 91 -3.36 -5.88 -40.84
C THR A 91 -2.40 -6.48 -41.88
N ALA A 92 -2.62 -7.72 -42.33
CA ALA A 92 -2.05 -8.21 -43.59
C ALA A 92 -3.00 -7.78 -44.73
N PRO A 93 -2.57 -6.96 -45.71
CA PRO A 93 -3.44 -6.63 -46.82
C PRO A 93 -3.57 -7.89 -47.70
N LEU A 94 -4.79 -8.47 -47.83
CA LEU A 94 -5.32 -9.40 -48.87
C LEU A 94 -6.19 -10.54 -48.31
N PRO A 95 -7.09 -11.17 -49.13
CA PRO A 95 -8.33 -11.80 -48.68
C PRO A 95 -8.03 -13.08 -47.92
N GLU A 96 -8.57 -13.16 -46.69
CA GLU A 96 -8.39 -14.25 -45.72
C GLU A 96 -6.94 -14.67 -45.45
N PRO A 97 -6.30 -14.15 -44.38
CA PRO A 97 -4.91 -14.50 -44.06
C PRO A 97 -4.78 -16.02 -43.84
N ASP A 98 -3.95 -16.66 -44.66
CA ASP A 98 -3.60 -18.08 -44.58
C ASP A 98 -2.96 -18.40 -43.22
N LYS A 99 -3.02 -19.65 -42.78
CA LYS A 99 -2.56 -20.14 -41.47
C LYS A 99 -1.14 -19.70 -41.13
N ALA A 100 -0.26 -19.61 -42.14
CA ALA A 100 1.11 -19.15 -41.98
C ALA A 100 1.19 -17.68 -41.53
N ALA A 101 0.35 -16.78 -42.08
CA ALA A 101 0.33 -15.37 -41.69
C ALA A 101 -0.16 -15.20 -40.23
N ARG A 102 -1.15 -15.99 -39.82
CA ARG A 102 -1.64 -16.00 -38.43
C ARG A 102 -0.58 -16.50 -37.45
N ALA A 103 0.17 -17.55 -37.83
CA ALA A 103 1.27 -18.07 -37.02
C ALA A 103 2.39 -17.02 -36.81
N VAL A 104 2.75 -16.29 -37.87
CA VAL A 104 3.73 -15.19 -37.78
C VAL A 104 3.22 -14.04 -36.90
N GLY A 105 1.93 -13.68 -37.01
CA GLY A 105 1.31 -12.68 -36.14
C GLY A 105 1.37 -13.08 -34.66
N GLN A 106 1.08 -14.35 -34.35
CA GLN A 106 1.15 -14.89 -33.00
C GLN A 106 2.60 -14.92 -32.45
N GLU A 107 3.59 -15.29 -33.27
CA GLU A 107 5.01 -15.26 -32.88
C GLU A 107 5.48 -13.83 -32.55
N ARG A 108 5.11 -12.85 -33.39
CA ARG A 108 5.42 -11.43 -33.15
C ARG A 108 4.77 -10.91 -31.86
N PHE A 109 3.53 -11.33 -31.59
CA PHE A 109 2.83 -10.99 -30.37
C PHE A 109 3.54 -11.54 -29.12
N GLN A 110 3.96 -12.80 -29.12
CA GLN A 110 4.68 -13.38 -27.98
C GLN A 110 5.98 -12.63 -27.69
N LYS A 111 6.76 -12.31 -28.72
CA LYS A 111 7.99 -11.51 -28.58
C LYS A 111 7.74 -10.13 -27.99
N PHE A 112 6.63 -9.48 -28.38
CA PHE A 112 6.20 -8.21 -27.81
C PHE A 112 5.85 -8.32 -26.32
N ILE A 113 5.05 -9.32 -25.93
CA ILE A 113 4.70 -9.56 -24.53
C ILE A 113 5.95 -9.79 -23.67
N ASP A 114 6.89 -10.62 -24.14
CA ASP A 114 8.13 -10.88 -23.40
C ASP A 114 8.97 -9.61 -23.23
N GLN A 115 9.03 -8.74 -24.25
CA GLN A 115 9.75 -7.47 -24.18
C GLN A 115 9.10 -6.49 -23.21
N VAL A 116 7.77 -6.35 -23.25
CA VAL A 116 7.02 -5.51 -22.32
C VAL A 116 7.17 -6.03 -20.89
N GLY A 117 7.05 -7.33 -20.67
CA GLY A 117 7.23 -7.97 -19.37
C GLY A 117 8.62 -7.68 -18.76
N ARG A 118 9.67 -7.80 -19.57
CA ARG A 118 11.04 -7.42 -19.16
C ARG A 118 11.14 -5.94 -18.79
N GLN A 119 10.52 -5.05 -19.57
CA GLN A 119 10.58 -3.60 -19.32
C GLN A 119 9.83 -3.19 -18.04
N ILE A 120 8.68 -3.83 -17.76
CA ILE A 120 7.93 -3.64 -16.51
C ILE A 120 8.75 -4.14 -15.31
N ALA A 121 9.32 -5.35 -15.39
CA ALA A 121 10.15 -5.92 -14.33
C ALA A 121 11.41 -5.08 -14.04
N ALA A 122 11.96 -4.43 -15.08
CA ALA A 122 13.09 -3.52 -14.95
C ALA A 122 12.73 -2.16 -14.31
N ARG A 123 11.46 -1.89 -14.00
CA ARG A 123 10.93 -0.65 -13.38
C ARG A 123 11.39 0.65 -14.07
N ARG A 124 11.76 0.57 -15.34
CA ARG A 124 12.21 1.73 -16.12
C ARG A 124 10.97 2.53 -16.50
N ARG A 125 10.77 3.66 -15.81
CA ARG A 125 9.78 4.65 -16.25
C ARG A 125 10.23 5.17 -17.62
N THR A 126 9.23 5.24 -18.49
CA THR A 126 9.20 5.72 -19.88
C THR A 126 9.80 4.82 -20.97
N LEU A 127 8.99 4.63 -22.01
CA LEU A 127 9.36 4.33 -23.39
C LEU A 127 10.04 5.55 -24.03
N SER A 128 10.92 6.23 -23.31
CA SER A 128 11.77 7.28 -23.87
C SER A 128 12.91 6.55 -24.57
N GLY A 129 12.85 6.51 -25.91
CA GLY A 129 14.01 6.14 -26.69
C GLY A 129 15.06 7.23 -26.54
N ASP A 130 16.09 6.97 -25.74
CA ASP A 130 17.37 7.65 -25.92
C ASP A 130 17.96 7.12 -27.24
N GLN A 131 17.63 7.79 -28.34
CA GLN A 131 18.50 7.83 -29.51
C GLN A 131 19.25 9.15 -29.46
N GLU A 132 20.33 9.17 -28.67
CA GLU A 132 21.45 10.08 -28.90
C GLU A 132 22.46 9.36 -29.80
N GLY A 133 22.79 9.99 -30.93
CA GLY A 133 24.01 9.72 -31.68
C GLY A 133 23.81 9.52 -33.19
N ASP A 134 23.73 10.61 -33.95
CA ASP A 134 24.84 11.01 -34.85
C ASP A 134 24.56 12.40 -35.47
N PRO A 135 25.42 13.42 -35.29
CA PRO A 135 25.40 14.62 -36.11
C PRO A 135 26.37 14.46 -37.30
N SER A 136 25.84 14.54 -38.52
CA SER A 136 26.65 14.87 -39.71
C SER A 136 26.93 16.37 -39.78
#